data_AF-A0A5B0W0U7-F1
#
_entry.id   AF-A0A5B0W0U7-F1
#
_cell.length_a   1.000
_cell.length_b   1.000
_cell.length_c   1.000
_cell.angle_alpha   90.00
_cell.angle_beta   90.00
_cell.angle_gamma   90.00
#
_symmetry.space_group_name_H-M   'P 1'
#
loop_
_entity.id
_entity.type
_entity.pdbx_description
1 polymer ?
#
loop_
_entity_poly.entity_id
_entity_poly.type
_entity_poly.pdbx_seq_one_letter_code
_entity_poly.pdbx_strand_id
1 'polypeptide(L)' 'MPETGLISRTVYAGVPPHVEYRVTKEGDSLRPLIEFAEV' A
#
# COMPACT_ATOMS: atom_id res chain seq x y z
N MET A 1 -1.39 14.28 -7.66
CA MET A 1 -2.36 13.93 -6.61
C MET A 1 -1.99 12.54 -6.10
N PRO A 2 -1.39 12.39 -4.89
CA PRO A 2 -1.25 11.08 -4.27
C PRO A 2 -2.46 10.86 -3.32
N GLU A 3 -3.21 9.76 -3.28
CA GLU A 3 -3.27 8.48 -3.99
C GLU A 3 -4.75 8.03 -3.95
N THR A 4 -5.33 7.63 -5.08
CA THR A 4 -6.61 6.92 -5.08
C THR A 4 -6.31 5.42 -5.15
N GLY A 5 -6.45 4.68 -4.04
CA GLY A 5 -6.22 3.22 -4.02
C GLY A 5 -5.93 2.60 -2.66
N LEU A 6 -5.78 1.27 -2.64
CA LEU A 6 -5.52 0.45 -1.44
C LEU A 6 -4.05 0.45 -1.01
N ILE A 7 -3.14 0.78 -1.92
CA ILE A 7 -1.68 0.80 -1.70
C ILE A 7 -1.13 2.17 -2.10
N SER A 8 -0.33 2.75 -1.22
CA SER A 8 0.47 3.93 -1.46
C SER A 8 1.85 3.58 -1.99
N ARG A 9 2.42 4.46 -2.82
CA ARG A 9 3.76 4.35 -3.40
C ARG A 9 4.52 5.66 -3.21
N THR A 10 5.59 5.61 -2.43
CA THR A 10 6.53 6.72 -2.27
C THR A 10 7.81 6.44 -3.04
N VAL A 11 8.19 7.36 -3.93
CA VAL A 11 9.45 7.29 -4.69
C VAL A 11 10.47 8.18 -4.00
N TYR A 12 11.60 7.59 -3.59
CA TYR A 12 12.72 8.33 -3.02
C TYR A 12 13.82 8.44 -4.07
N ALA A 13 13.99 9.65 -4.61
CA ALA A 13 15.11 9.97 -5.48
C ALA A 13 16.38 10.11 -4.63
N GLY A 14 17.23 9.09 -4.66
CA GLY A 14 18.51 9.02 -3.96
C GLY A 14 19.45 8.05 -4.66
N VAL A 15 20.61 7.73 -4.06
CA VAL A 15 21.50 6.68 -4.57
C VAL A 15 21.70 5.61 -3.49
N PRO A 16 21.22 4.37 -3.71
CA PRO A 16 20.40 3.95 -4.85
C PRO A 16 18.97 4.52 -4.79
N PRO A 17 18.33 4.81 -5.94
CA PRO A 17 16.92 5.19 -5.95
C PRO A 17 16.08 3.98 -5.55
N HIS A 18 15.05 4.20 -4.75
CA HIS A 18 14.16 3.14 -4.29
C HIS A 18 12.72 3.61 -4.13
N VAL A 19 11.84 2.63 -3.96
CA VAL A 19 10.40 2.83 -3.85
C VAL A 19 9.90 2.09 -2.62
N GLU A 20 9.08 2.74 -1.82
CA GLU A 20 8.38 2.11 -0.72
C GLU A 20 6.89 1.99 -1.04
N TYR A 21 6.32 0.84 -0.68
CA TYR A 21 4.89 0.60 -0.75
C TYR A 21 4.32 0.48 0.65
N ARG A 22 3.12 1.02 0.88
CA ARG A 22 2.42 0.87 2.16
C ARG A 22 0.93 0.67 1.91
N VAL A 23 0.27 -0.11 2.76
CA VAL A 23 -1.19 -0.25 2.71
C VAL A 23 -1.84 1.05 3.19
N THR A 24 -2.76 1.60 2.41
CA THR A 24 -3.52 2.80 2.80
C THR A 24 -4.53 2.44 3.88
N LYS A 25 -5.12 3.43 4.57
CA LYS A 25 -6.19 3.17 5.54
C LYS A 25 -7.38 2.43 4.91
N GLU A 26 -7.69 2.72 3.65
CA GLU A 26 -8.73 2.02 2.90
C GLU A 26 -8.33 0.56 2.61
N GLY A 27 -7.10 0.33 2.13
CA GLY A 27 -6.57 -1.02 1.96
C GLY A 27 -6.55 -1.83 3.26
N ASP A 28 -6.21 -1.19 4.38
CA ASP A 28 -6.13 -1.81 5.69
C ASP A 28 -7.51 -2.27 6.18
N SER A 29 -8.56 -1.49 5.86
CA SER A 29 -9.94 -1.82 6.20
C SER A 29 -10.46 -3.10 5.53
N LEU A 30 -9.80 -3.57 4.47
CA LEU A 30 -10.15 -4.81 3.76
C LEU A 30 -9.46 -6.05 4.35
N ARG A 31 -8.57 -5.91 5.34
CA ARG A 31 -7.92 -7.07 6.00
C ARG A 31 -8.90 -8.17 6.41
N PRO A 32 -10.06 -7.89 7.03
CA PRO A 32 -10.99 -8.94 7.42
C PRO A 32 -11.49 -9.80 6.24
N LEU A 33 -11.57 -9.24 5.03
CA LEU A 33 -11.97 -9.99 3.83
C LEU A 33 -10.85 -10.89 3.32
N ILE A 34 -9.59 -10.42 3.42
CA ILE A 34 -8.42 -11.23 3.07
C ILE A 34 -8.28 -12.39 4.05
N GLU A 35 -8.36 -12.10 5.34
CA GLU A 35 -8.32 -13.11 6.42
C GLU A 35 -9.45 -14.14 6.26
N PHE A 36 -10.64 -13.73 5.81
CA PHE A 36 -11.72 -14.66 5.49
C PHE A 36 -11.42 -15.55 4.28
N ALA A 37 -10.74 -15.02 3.26
CA ALA A 37 -10.46 -15.73 2.01
C ALA A 37 -9.25 -16.67 2.08
N GLU A 38 -8.36 -16.49 3.06
CA GLU A 38 -7.19 -17.36 3.28
C GLU A 38 -7.51 -18.66 4.06
N VAL A 39 -8.79 -18.88 4.41
CA VAL A 39 -9.31 -20.06 5.12
C VAL A 39 -9.73 -21.18 4.17
#